data_AF-A0A7W0C181-F1
#
_entry.id   AF-A0A7W0C181-F1
#
_cell.length_a   1.000
_cell.length_b   1.000
_cell.length_c   1.000
_cell.angle_alpha   90.00
_cell.angle_beta   90.00
_cell.angle_gamma   90.00
#
_symmetry.space_group_name_H-M   'P 1'
#
loop_
_entity.id
_entity.type
_entity.pdbx_description
1 polymer ?
#
loop_
_entity_poly.entity_id
_entity_poly.type
_entity_poly.pdbx_seq_one_letter_code
_entity_poly.pdbx_strand_id
1 'polypeptide(L)'
;MTIENITFNPYDESNTNDVLNKIEQYLNKTPPETVLQELSRKIFFDYSVGWREPLIEVFKKYDELTRKIPGYYYELVQAQHNEILPQYTYLITFLIAEKILPTDIISKEIVNNLKNEEAKYILMAFLTSWDTEKALELDAPYVKKNFEHIIHSKLVQIEELILSAAKEDSYYNAVVDMLSDETIQYHFYQEIQKMIKKRNSKHLKELEIFIDKCTKSHQEHIIEFISDLLELSTVRNFLNERWGFNLMERLYRNFASNAKAMSNNAKRMSLNALNRFKRKQKSSFAVAARYQIDKLRENDKNYIVNSVEKVASAEITDYNDILVPPTHPQWEWKDYAYFLVKTYKEKHPDQEVVDVIQLAKDLGIEIFMSRLETENFDACLVRDVTLKMPVIIVNRHKKSKGRINFSIAHEIAHAVLPHHAQSSFFCFLEDVTEMNKFKMDKQLEIEANNFAAYILLPDEQFKKDIAHLDFTIKNVAKLSKKYGASLVLVSKKWVELSNLDIAMVFSTNGIVDWWCKSESFPYYRIESAVESASSVLKAAINEERKSIRKKVIFSQWFKDESPRYIIQEESYKIFDDKVLTLLQIIEEE
;
A
#
# COMPACT_ATOMS: atom_id res chain seq x y z
N MET A 1 -40.12 24.32 -30.03
CA MET A 1 -39.12 23.74 -29.11
C MET A 1 -39.07 22.27 -29.43
N THR A 2 -37.91 21.71 -29.77
CA THR A 2 -37.71 20.27 -29.99
C THR A 2 -36.98 19.69 -28.77
N ILE A 3 -37.02 18.37 -28.58
CA ILE A 3 -36.27 17.69 -27.51
C ILE A 3 -34.76 17.95 -27.66
N GLU A 4 -34.28 18.13 -28.89
CA GLU A 4 -32.88 18.48 -29.18
C GLU A 4 -32.43 19.79 -28.52
N ASN A 5 -33.35 20.73 -28.28
CA ASN A 5 -33.04 22.04 -27.69
C ASN A 5 -33.07 22.04 -26.16
N ILE A 6 -33.32 20.89 -25.51
CA ILE A 6 -33.30 20.78 -24.05
C ILE A 6 -31.86 20.55 -23.60
N THR A 7 -31.31 21.50 -22.84
CA THR A 7 -29.96 21.43 -22.24
C THR A 7 -30.07 21.45 -20.71
N PHE A 8 -29.34 20.58 -20.02
CA PHE A 8 -29.27 20.57 -18.55
C PHE A 8 -27.92 20.04 -18.04
N ASN A 9 -27.60 20.33 -16.77
CA ASN A 9 -26.42 19.80 -16.10
C ASN A 9 -26.71 18.40 -15.52
N PRO A 10 -26.02 17.33 -15.98
CA PRO A 10 -26.29 15.96 -15.58
C PRO A 10 -25.86 15.60 -14.15
N TYR A 11 -25.13 16.49 -13.46
CA TYR A 11 -24.63 16.27 -12.10
C TYR A 11 -25.45 16.98 -11.01
N ASP A 12 -26.56 17.60 -11.39
CA ASP A 12 -27.43 18.35 -10.48
C ASP A 12 -28.81 17.69 -10.42
N GLU A 13 -29.09 16.97 -9.34
CA GLU A 13 -30.36 16.25 -9.14
C GLU A 13 -31.59 17.18 -9.17
N SER A 14 -31.39 18.49 -8.94
CA SER A 14 -32.47 19.48 -9.03
C SER A 14 -32.95 19.75 -10.46
N ASN A 15 -32.18 19.35 -11.49
CA ASN A 15 -32.52 19.55 -12.90
C ASN A 15 -33.39 18.45 -13.52
N THR A 16 -33.45 17.23 -12.95
CA THR A 16 -34.20 16.12 -13.54
C THR A 16 -35.70 16.44 -13.64
N ASN A 17 -36.27 17.08 -12.61
CA ASN A 17 -37.68 17.49 -12.61
C ASN A 17 -37.96 18.61 -13.63
N ASP A 18 -37.03 19.53 -13.85
CA ASP A 18 -37.19 20.60 -14.85
C ASP A 18 -37.13 20.04 -16.28
N VAL A 19 -36.24 19.08 -16.53
CA VAL A 19 -36.17 18.34 -17.81
C VAL A 19 -37.47 17.55 -18.05
N LEU A 20 -37.96 16.84 -17.03
CA LEU A 20 -39.23 16.10 -17.10
C LEU A 20 -40.41 17.02 -17.44
N ASN A 21 -40.50 18.19 -16.78
CA ASN A 21 -41.56 19.16 -17.05
C ASN A 21 -41.49 19.72 -18.48
N LYS A 22 -40.28 19.96 -19.02
CA LYS A 22 -40.09 20.42 -20.41
C LYS A 22 -40.49 19.36 -21.43
N ILE A 23 -40.15 18.09 -21.18
CA ILE A 23 -40.57 16.97 -22.02
C ILE A 23 -42.09 16.77 -21.95
N GLU A 24 -42.69 16.88 -20.76
CA GLU A 24 -44.14 16.81 -20.54
C GLU A 24 -44.90 17.88 -21.33
N GLN A 25 -44.43 19.14 -21.27
CA GLN A 25 -45.03 20.23 -22.04
C GLN A 25 -44.93 20.01 -23.56
N TYR A 26 -43.87 19.35 -24.01
CA TYR A 26 -43.67 19.02 -25.42
C TYR A 26 -44.53 17.84 -25.89
N LEU A 27 -44.64 16.79 -25.06
CA LEU A 27 -45.51 15.62 -25.27
C LEU A 27 -46.97 16.03 -25.50
N ASN A 28 -47.47 17.01 -24.75
CA ASN A 28 -48.85 17.49 -24.86
C ASN A 28 -49.16 18.26 -26.16
N LYS A 29 -48.14 18.69 -26.91
CA LYS A 29 -48.28 19.56 -28.09
C LYS A 29 -47.85 18.90 -29.40
N THR A 30 -47.32 17.68 -29.33
CA THR A 30 -46.62 17.03 -30.44
C THR A 30 -47.14 15.60 -30.61
N PRO A 31 -47.37 15.12 -31.85
CA PRO A 31 -47.75 13.73 -32.09
C PRO A 31 -46.75 12.73 -31.47
N PRO A 32 -47.22 11.61 -30.88
CA PRO A 32 -46.36 10.62 -30.23
C PRO A 32 -45.23 10.08 -31.11
N GLU A 33 -45.49 9.90 -32.41
CA GLU A 33 -44.51 9.39 -33.38
C GLU A 33 -43.31 10.33 -33.51
N THR A 34 -43.57 11.63 -33.67
CA THR A 34 -42.52 12.66 -33.74
C THR A 34 -41.74 12.74 -32.43
N VAL A 35 -42.42 12.62 -31.29
CA VAL A 35 -41.76 12.64 -29.98
C VAL A 35 -40.83 11.43 -29.82
N LEU A 36 -41.30 10.22 -30.16
CA LEU A 36 -40.49 9.03 -30.04
C LEU A 36 -39.31 9.02 -31.01
N GLN A 37 -39.47 9.56 -32.23
CA GLN A 37 -38.34 9.78 -33.14
C GLN A 37 -37.28 10.69 -32.51
N GLU A 38 -37.67 11.85 -32.01
CA GLU A 38 -36.73 12.78 -31.35
C GLU A 38 -36.08 12.17 -30.10
N LEU A 39 -36.83 11.43 -29.27
CA LEU A 39 -36.29 10.72 -28.11
C LEU A 39 -35.31 9.62 -28.52
N SER A 40 -35.65 8.81 -29.53
CA SER A 40 -34.77 7.74 -30.04
C SER A 40 -33.46 8.31 -30.58
N ARG A 41 -33.54 9.44 -31.30
CA ARG A 41 -32.37 10.17 -31.81
C ARG A 41 -31.51 10.70 -30.68
N LYS A 42 -32.14 11.31 -29.67
CA LYS A 42 -31.44 11.86 -28.50
C LYS A 42 -30.67 10.78 -27.75
N ILE A 43 -31.31 9.64 -27.52
CA ILE A 43 -30.69 8.47 -26.87
C ILE A 43 -29.54 7.90 -27.70
N PHE A 44 -29.70 7.85 -29.02
CA PHE A 44 -28.73 7.24 -29.92
C PHE A 44 -27.44 8.07 -30.07
N PHE A 45 -27.55 9.40 -30.18
CA PHE A 45 -26.39 10.27 -30.43
C PHE A 45 -25.79 10.91 -29.17
N ASP A 46 -26.58 11.14 -28.13
CA ASP A 46 -26.14 11.84 -26.92
C ASP A 46 -25.75 10.80 -25.85
N TYR A 47 -24.53 10.27 -25.96
CA TYR A 47 -23.91 9.34 -24.97
C TYR A 47 -23.72 9.97 -23.57
N SER A 48 -24.30 11.14 -23.29
CA SER A 48 -24.16 11.79 -21.99
C SER A 48 -24.96 11.04 -20.92
N VAL A 49 -24.24 10.64 -19.88
CA VAL A 49 -24.74 9.92 -18.68
C VAL A 49 -25.98 10.58 -18.06
N GLY A 50 -26.25 11.85 -18.35
CA GLY A 50 -27.37 12.61 -17.78
C GLY A 50 -28.76 12.26 -18.26
N TRP A 51 -28.94 11.79 -19.51
CA TRP A 51 -30.29 11.60 -20.07
C TRP A 51 -30.96 10.31 -19.62
N ARG A 52 -30.20 9.36 -19.08
CA ARG A 52 -30.69 8.04 -18.69
C ARG A 52 -31.84 8.13 -17.67
N GLU A 53 -31.63 8.80 -16.55
CA GLU A 53 -32.63 8.92 -15.48
C GLU A 53 -33.89 9.69 -15.92
N PRO A 54 -33.81 10.88 -16.56
CA PRO A 54 -34.98 11.56 -17.11
C PRO A 54 -35.79 10.68 -18.06
N LEU A 55 -35.14 9.95 -18.96
CA LEU A 55 -35.85 9.12 -19.94
C LEU A 55 -36.56 7.93 -19.30
N ILE A 56 -35.91 7.28 -18.33
CA ILE A 56 -36.54 6.21 -17.54
C ILE A 56 -37.82 6.75 -16.88
N GLU A 57 -37.75 7.92 -16.27
CA GLU A 57 -38.91 8.55 -15.61
C GLU A 57 -40.00 8.95 -16.62
N VAL A 58 -39.65 9.46 -17.80
CA VAL A 58 -40.61 9.72 -18.89
C VAL A 58 -41.35 8.44 -19.28
N PHE A 59 -40.64 7.38 -19.62
CA PHE A 59 -41.27 6.15 -20.11
C PHE A 59 -42.02 5.37 -19.02
N LYS A 60 -41.66 5.54 -17.74
CA LYS A 60 -42.46 5.02 -16.61
C LYS A 60 -43.72 5.85 -16.37
N LYS A 61 -43.65 7.19 -16.48
CA LYS A 61 -44.77 8.10 -16.23
C LYS A 61 -45.81 8.07 -17.36
N TYR A 62 -45.37 7.99 -18.62
CA TYR A 62 -46.24 8.01 -19.81
C TYR A 62 -46.44 6.62 -20.41
N ASP A 63 -47.16 5.78 -19.68
CA ASP A 63 -47.47 4.40 -20.06
C ASP A 63 -48.17 4.29 -21.44
N GLU A 64 -49.04 5.24 -21.82
CA GLU A 64 -49.64 5.27 -23.17
C GLU A 64 -48.61 5.47 -24.29
N LEU A 65 -47.58 6.28 -24.06
CA LEU A 65 -46.50 6.49 -25.02
C LEU A 65 -45.67 5.22 -25.15
N THR A 66 -45.32 4.62 -24.01
CA THR A 66 -44.53 3.39 -23.91
C THR A 66 -45.20 2.21 -24.60
N ARG A 67 -46.52 2.03 -24.44
CA ARG A 67 -47.28 0.95 -25.10
C ARG A 67 -47.30 1.04 -26.63
N LYS A 68 -47.13 2.24 -27.21
CA LYS A 68 -47.11 2.43 -28.67
C LYS A 68 -45.77 2.05 -29.30
N ILE A 69 -44.70 1.98 -28.51
CA ILE A 69 -43.34 1.77 -28.99
C ILE A 69 -43.19 0.44 -29.77
N PRO A 70 -43.67 -0.73 -29.28
CA PRO A 70 -43.52 -1.98 -30.02
C PRO A 70 -44.26 -1.97 -31.37
N GLY A 71 -45.47 -1.40 -31.41
CA GLY A 71 -46.26 -1.30 -32.65
C GLY A 71 -45.56 -0.44 -33.70
N TYR A 72 -45.05 0.73 -33.28
CA TYR A 72 -44.32 1.61 -34.19
C TYR A 72 -42.99 1.01 -34.64
N TYR A 73 -42.28 0.30 -33.76
CA TYR A 73 -41.07 -0.41 -34.14
C TYR A 73 -41.36 -1.47 -35.21
N TYR A 74 -42.45 -2.22 -35.08
CA TYR A 74 -42.89 -3.17 -36.09
C TYR A 74 -43.18 -2.49 -37.44
N GLU A 75 -43.87 -1.35 -37.45
CA GLU A 75 -44.14 -0.56 -38.67
C GLU A 75 -42.85 -0.07 -39.33
N LEU A 76 -41.89 0.46 -38.55
CA LEU A 76 -40.60 0.91 -39.05
C LEU A 76 -39.79 -0.23 -39.68
N VAL A 77 -39.85 -1.43 -39.09
CA VAL A 77 -39.22 -2.64 -39.63
C VAL A 77 -39.86 -3.02 -40.96
N GLN A 78 -41.19 -2.99 -41.07
CA GLN A 78 -41.88 -3.31 -42.33
C GLN A 78 -41.57 -2.29 -43.43
N ALA A 79 -41.55 -1.00 -43.09
CA ALA A 79 -41.32 0.09 -44.05
C ALA A 79 -39.82 0.30 -44.41
N GLN A 80 -38.89 -0.34 -43.70
CA GLN A 80 -37.43 -0.24 -43.95
C GLN A 80 -36.90 1.21 -43.93
N HIS A 81 -37.31 2.00 -42.94
CA HIS A 81 -36.84 3.38 -42.77
C HIS A 81 -35.38 3.43 -42.31
N ASN A 82 -34.44 3.38 -43.26
CA ASN A 82 -33.01 3.17 -43.02
C ASN A 82 -32.34 4.12 -42.03
N GLU A 83 -32.77 5.38 -41.94
CA GLU A 83 -32.16 6.37 -41.03
C GLU A 83 -32.67 6.27 -39.59
N ILE A 84 -33.95 5.91 -39.40
CA ILE A 84 -34.62 5.91 -38.09
C ILE A 84 -34.45 4.57 -37.39
N LEU A 85 -34.41 3.49 -38.16
CA LEU A 85 -34.47 2.12 -37.65
C LEU A 85 -33.33 1.75 -36.66
N PRO A 86 -32.05 2.15 -36.86
CA PRO A 86 -31.01 1.94 -35.86
C PRO A 86 -31.29 2.66 -34.53
N GLN A 87 -31.73 3.92 -34.61
CA GLN A 87 -32.02 4.77 -33.45
C GLN A 87 -33.17 4.17 -32.62
N TYR A 88 -34.22 3.74 -33.31
CA TYR A 88 -35.38 3.11 -32.68
C TYR A 88 -35.06 1.73 -32.12
N THR A 89 -34.22 0.96 -32.81
CA THR A 89 -33.74 -0.33 -32.30
C THR A 89 -32.97 -0.14 -31.00
N TYR A 90 -32.10 0.87 -30.93
CA TYR A 90 -31.39 1.20 -29.71
C TYR A 90 -32.36 1.59 -28.57
N LEU A 91 -33.37 2.44 -28.84
CA LEU A 91 -34.42 2.77 -27.86
C LEU A 91 -35.11 1.51 -27.31
N ILE A 92 -35.49 0.57 -28.18
CA ILE A 92 -36.10 -0.70 -27.76
C ILE A 92 -35.15 -1.47 -26.82
N THR A 93 -33.89 -1.64 -27.21
CA THR A 93 -32.90 -2.35 -26.39
C THR A 93 -32.66 -1.68 -25.04
N PHE A 94 -32.65 -0.34 -24.99
CA PHE A 94 -32.56 0.44 -23.77
C PHE A 94 -33.76 0.19 -22.84
N LEU A 95 -34.99 0.25 -23.36
CA LEU A 95 -36.19 0.05 -22.56
C LEU A 95 -36.33 -1.38 -22.02
N ILE A 96 -35.85 -2.38 -22.79
CA ILE A 96 -35.75 -3.75 -22.32
C ILE A 96 -34.73 -3.86 -21.18
N ALA A 97 -33.54 -3.25 -21.34
CA ALA A 97 -32.49 -3.26 -20.31
C ALA A 97 -32.97 -2.66 -18.97
N GLU A 98 -33.78 -1.59 -19.05
CA GLU A 98 -34.37 -0.91 -17.89
C GLU A 98 -35.68 -1.58 -17.39
N LYS A 99 -36.06 -2.73 -17.94
CA LYS A 99 -37.27 -3.50 -17.59
C LYS A 99 -38.59 -2.74 -17.75
N ILE A 100 -38.60 -1.74 -18.65
CA ILE A 100 -39.79 -0.96 -19.00
C ILE A 100 -40.60 -1.70 -20.08
N LEU A 101 -39.90 -2.34 -21.03
CA LEU A 101 -40.49 -3.22 -22.02
C LEU A 101 -40.07 -4.67 -21.79
N PRO A 102 -40.96 -5.65 -22.04
CA PRO A 102 -40.59 -7.06 -21.98
C PRO A 102 -39.78 -7.47 -23.22
N THR A 103 -38.97 -8.52 -23.11
CA THR A 103 -38.10 -9.02 -24.20
C THR A 103 -38.86 -9.71 -25.33
N ASP A 104 -40.06 -10.20 -25.06
CA ASP A 104 -40.93 -10.95 -25.99
C ASP A 104 -41.47 -10.10 -27.14
N ILE A 105 -41.41 -8.77 -27.03
CA ILE A 105 -41.69 -7.87 -28.15
C ILE A 105 -40.75 -8.10 -29.34
N ILE A 106 -39.55 -8.66 -29.10
CA ILE A 106 -38.63 -9.06 -30.17
C ILE A 106 -38.98 -10.47 -30.63
N SER A 107 -39.73 -10.54 -31.72
CA SER A 107 -40.14 -11.80 -32.35
C SER A 107 -39.19 -12.21 -33.47
N LYS A 108 -39.24 -13.49 -33.84
CA LYS A 108 -38.50 -14.02 -34.99
C LYS A 108 -38.90 -13.35 -36.30
N GLU A 109 -40.15 -12.92 -36.41
CA GLU A 109 -40.66 -12.15 -37.55
C GLU A 109 -39.96 -10.79 -37.66
N ILE A 110 -39.81 -10.06 -36.55
CA ILE A 110 -39.09 -8.78 -36.53
C ILE A 110 -37.65 -9.00 -36.97
N VAL A 111 -36.94 -9.97 -36.39
CA VAL A 111 -35.51 -10.22 -36.70
C VAL A 111 -35.31 -10.65 -38.16
N ASN A 112 -36.23 -11.43 -38.73
CA ASN A 112 -36.19 -11.83 -40.13
C ASN A 112 -36.47 -10.67 -41.10
N ASN A 113 -37.37 -9.76 -40.71
CA ASN A 113 -37.73 -8.59 -41.52
C ASN A 113 -36.77 -7.41 -41.34
N LEU A 114 -35.91 -7.43 -40.32
CA LEU A 114 -34.93 -6.38 -40.04
C LEU A 114 -33.73 -6.48 -41.00
N LYS A 115 -33.85 -5.89 -42.20
CA LYS A 115 -32.81 -5.93 -43.25
C LYS A 115 -31.72 -4.86 -43.10
N ASN A 116 -31.97 -3.83 -42.30
CA ASN A 116 -30.98 -2.81 -42.00
C ASN A 116 -29.86 -3.42 -41.14
N GLU A 117 -28.65 -3.52 -41.70
CA GLU A 117 -27.51 -4.20 -41.07
C GLU A 117 -27.12 -3.58 -39.71
N GLU A 118 -27.14 -2.25 -39.60
CA GLU A 118 -26.78 -1.55 -38.36
C GLU A 118 -27.82 -1.82 -37.26
N ALA A 119 -29.11 -1.69 -37.58
CA ALA A 119 -30.18 -2.01 -36.66
C ALA A 119 -30.15 -3.49 -36.23
N LYS A 120 -29.93 -4.41 -37.18
CA LYS A 120 -29.81 -5.83 -36.88
C LYS A 120 -28.61 -6.13 -35.99
N TYR A 121 -27.47 -5.49 -36.25
CA TYR A 121 -26.29 -5.63 -35.41
C TYR A 121 -26.54 -5.12 -33.99
N ILE A 122 -27.12 -3.92 -33.81
CA ILE A 122 -27.47 -3.35 -32.50
C ILE A 122 -28.36 -4.31 -31.70
N LEU A 123 -29.46 -4.77 -32.32
CA LEU A 123 -30.40 -5.69 -31.68
C LEU A 123 -29.72 -7.00 -31.26
N MET A 124 -29.00 -7.63 -32.18
CA MET A 124 -28.38 -8.93 -31.93
C MET A 124 -27.19 -8.84 -30.97
N ALA A 125 -26.42 -7.75 -30.98
CA ALA A 125 -25.35 -7.49 -30.00
C ALA A 125 -25.92 -7.34 -28.58
N PHE A 126 -27.01 -6.56 -28.45
CA PHE A 126 -27.74 -6.42 -27.19
C PHE A 126 -28.26 -7.77 -26.71
N LEU A 127 -29.02 -8.49 -27.54
CA LEU A 127 -29.61 -9.77 -27.15
C LEU A 127 -28.55 -10.81 -26.82
N THR A 128 -27.47 -10.93 -27.60
CA THR A 128 -26.39 -11.89 -27.30
C THR A 128 -25.76 -11.60 -25.94
N SER A 129 -25.62 -10.32 -25.58
CA SER A 129 -25.10 -9.88 -24.29
C SER A 129 -26.10 -10.03 -23.14
N TRP A 130 -27.38 -9.75 -23.39
CA TRP A 130 -28.46 -9.73 -22.40
C TRP A 130 -29.08 -11.11 -22.15
N ASP A 131 -29.52 -11.79 -23.20
CA ASP A 131 -30.18 -13.10 -23.20
C ASP A 131 -29.74 -13.93 -24.42
N THR A 132 -28.67 -14.70 -24.25
CA THR A 132 -28.02 -15.44 -25.35
C THR A 132 -28.89 -16.57 -25.88
N GLU A 133 -29.68 -17.21 -25.01
CA GLU A 133 -30.62 -18.26 -25.44
C GLU A 133 -31.67 -17.66 -26.37
N LYS A 134 -32.23 -16.50 -26.01
CA LYS A 134 -33.19 -15.80 -26.87
C LYS A 134 -32.55 -15.34 -28.18
N ALA A 135 -31.32 -14.82 -28.15
CA ALA A 135 -30.60 -14.42 -29.36
C ALA A 135 -30.40 -15.61 -30.32
N LEU A 136 -30.00 -16.78 -29.79
CA LEU A 136 -29.82 -18.01 -30.56
C LEU A 136 -31.16 -18.56 -31.09
N GLU A 137 -32.23 -18.48 -30.31
CA GLU A 137 -33.59 -18.87 -30.73
C GLU A 137 -34.06 -18.05 -31.95
N LEU A 138 -33.77 -16.74 -31.92
CA LEU A 138 -34.19 -15.79 -32.94
C LEU A 138 -33.39 -15.93 -34.25
N ASP A 139 -32.05 -15.93 -34.20
CA ASP A 139 -31.19 -16.04 -35.39
C ASP A 139 -29.80 -16.65 -35.07
N ALA A 140 -29.77 -17.95 -34.73
CA ALA A 140 -28.52 -18.66 -34.43
C ALA A 140 -27.40 -18.51 -35.48
N PRO A 141 -27.64 -18.60 -36.80
CA PRO A 141 -26.60 -18.41 -37.80
C PRO A 141 -25.95 -17.02 -37.72
N TYR A 142 -26.75 -15.96 -37.58
CA TYR A 142 -26.23 -14.60 -37.45
C TYR A 142 -25.44 -14.40 -36.15
N VAL A 143 -25.95 -14.93 -35.03
CA VAL A 143 -25.26 -14.82 -33.73
C VAL A 143 -23.92 -15.54 -33.75
N LYS A 144 -23.89 -16.80 -34.21
CA LYS A 144 -22.65 -17.57 -34.29
C LYS A 144 -21.62 -16.92 -35.22
N LYS A 145 -22.06 -16.33 -36.33
CA LYS A 145 -21.16 -15.66 -37.27
C LYS A 145 -20.54 -14.37 -36.71
N ASN A 146 -21.31 -13.56 -35.99
CA ASN A 146 -20.90 -12.20 -35.63
C ASN A 146 -20.50 -12.03 -34.15
N PHE A 147 -20.95 -12.93 -33.26
CA PHE A 147 -20.81 -12.78 -31.81
C PHE A 147 -20.33 -14.06 -31.10
N GLU A 148 -19.58 -14.92 -31.81
CA GLU A 148 -19.00 -16.15 -31.26
C GLU A 148 -18.18 -15.88 -29.98
N HIS A 149 -17.39 -14.80 -29.98
CA HIS A 149 -16.63 -14.32 -28.83
C HIS A 149 -17.51 -14.03 -27.58
N ILE A 150 -18.68 -13.40 -27.77
CA ILE A 150 -19.61 -13.11 -26.66
C ILE A 150 -20.17 -14.42 -26.08
N ILE A 151 -20.48 -15.41 -26.93
CA ILE A 151 -20.97 -16.72 -26.49
C ILE A 151 -19.88 -17.46 -25.68
N HIS A 152 -18.64 -17.51 -26.20
CA HIS A 152 -17.53 -18.14 -25.49
C HIS A 152 -17.27 -17.50 -24.12
N SER A 153 -17.41 -16.19 -24.01
CA SER A 153 -17.23 -15.47 -22.74
C SER A 153 -18.23 -15.82 -21.64
N LYS A 154 -19.46 -16.17 -22.02
CA LYS A 154 -20.52 -16.57 -21.07
C LYS A 154 -20.38 -18.03 -20.64
N LEU A 155 -19.77 -18.88 -21.47
CA LEU A 155 -19.48 -20.28 -21.14
C LEU A 155 -18.30 -20.40 -20.17
N VAL A 156 -17.35 -19.46 -20.21
CA VAL A 156 -16.26 -19.39 -19.26
C VAL A 156 -16.77 -18.73 -17.98
N GLN A 157 -16.85 -19.48 -16.89
CA GLN A 157 -17.14 -18.93 -15.56
C GLN A 157 -15.92 -18.14 -15.04
N ILE A 158 -15.63 -16.99 -15.65
CA ILE A 158 -14.43 -16.18 -15.38
C ILE A 158 -14.36 -15.79 -13.91
N GLU A 159 -15.49 -15.45 -13.29
CA GLU A 159 -15.54 -15.17 -11.84
C GLU A 159 -15.02 -16.38 -11.04
N GLU A 160 -15.47 -17.60 -11.34
CA GLU A 160 -15.01 -18.81 -10.66
C GLU A 160 -13.54 -19.13 -10.94
N LEU A 161 -13.06 -18.86 -12.16
CA LEU A 161 -11.66 -19.00 -12.52
C LEU A 161 -10.77 -18.04 -11.73
N ILE A 162 -11.16 -16.76 -11.60
CA ILE A 162 -10.43 -15.76 -10.80
C ILE A 162 -10.39 -16.22 -9.33
N LEU A 163 -11.53 -16.64 -8.78
CA LEU A 163 -11.63 -17.11 -7.39
C LEU A 163 -10.82 -18.38 -7.14
N SER A 164 -10.69 -19.25 -8.13
CA SER A 164 -9.90 -20.49 -8.03
C SER A 164 -8.40 -20.22 -8.19
N ALA A 165 -8.02 -19.38 -9.15
CA ALA A 165 -6.64 -18.94 -9.40
C ALA A 165 -6.03 -18.18 -8.22
N ALA A 166 -6.87 -17.45 -7.45
CA ALA A 166 -6.44 -16.82 -6.20
C ALA A 166 -5.92 -17.85 -5.18
N LYS A 167 -6.57 -19.01 -5.09
CA LYS A 167 -6.32 -20.03 -4.07
C LYS A 167 -5.29 -21.07 -4.48
N GLU A 168 -5.27 -21.45 -5.76
CA GLU A 168 -4.50 -22.58 -6.27
C GLU A 168 -3.69 -22.20 -7.50
N ASP A 169 -2.41 -22.57 -7.51
CA ASP A 169 -1.48 -22.20 -8.58
C ASP A 169 -1.73 -22.98 -9.88
N SER A 170 -2.34 -24.17 -9.81
CA SER A 170 -2.79 -24.94 -10.98
C SER A 170 -3.80 -24.16 -11.82
N TYR A 171 -4.82 -23.60 -11.17
CA TYR A 171 -5.82 -22.74 -11.81
C TYR A 171 -5.22 -21.42 -12.27
N TYR A 172 -4.29 -20.85 -11.50
CA TYR A 172 -3.58 -19.64 -11.91
C TYR A 172 -2.81 -19.86 -13.21
N ASN A 173 -2.09 -20.98 -13.35
CA ASN A 173 -1.38 -21.30 -14.58
C ASN A 173 -2.33 -21.48 -15.78
N ALA A 174 -3.47 -22.13 -15.59
CA ALA A 174 -4.48 -22.26 -16.64
C ALA A 174 -5.04 -20.90 -17.08
N VAL A 175 -5.33 -20.00 -16.13
CA VAL A 175 -5.76 -18.63 -16.43
C VAL A 175 -4.66 -17.86 -17.16
N VAL A 176 -3.41 -18.04 -16.74
CA VAL A 176 -2.25 -17.40 -17.38
C VAL A 176 -2.16 -17.80 -18.86
N ASP A 177 -2.32 -19.09 -19.18
CA ASP A 177 -2.33 -19.56 -20.57
C ASP A 177 -3.54 -18.99 -21.34
N MET A 178 -4.72 -18.92 -20.72
CA MET A 178 -5.91 -18.35 -21.35
C MET A 178 -5.75 -16.85 -21.67
N LEU A 179 -5.06 -16.10 -20.82
CA LEU A 179 -4.85 -14.67 -20.99
C LEU A 179 -3.89 -14.32 -22.15
N SER A 180 -3.32 -15.31 -22.86
CA SER A 180 -2.60 -15.03 -24.12
C SER A 180 -3.54 -14.58 -25.25
N ASP A 181 -4.84 -14.81 -25.11
CA ASP A 181 -5.86 -14.40 -26.08
C ASP A 181 -6.49 -13.04 -25.69
N GLU A 182 -6.38 -12.05 -26.58
CA GLU A 182 -6.89 -10.69 -26.36
C GLU A 182 -8.42 -10.63 -26.12
N THR A 183 -9.17 -11.53 -26.76
CA THR A 183 -10.62 -11.64 -26.57
C THR A 183 -10.91 -12.13 -25.15
N ILE A 184 -10.16 -13.13 -24.66
CA ILE A 184 -10.29 -13.60 -23.28
C ILE A 184 -9.92 -12.49 -22.29
N GLN A 185 -8.84 -11.75 -22.53
CA GLN A 185 -8.46 -10.61 -21.69
C GLN A 185 -9.61 -9.60 -21.55
N TYR A 186 -10.27 -9.25 -22.66
CA TYR A 186 -11.44 -8.36 -22.63
C TYR A 186 -12.53 -8.86 -21.68
N HIS A 187 -12.83 -10.15 -21.69
CA HIS A 187 -13.84 -10.73 -20.81
C HIS A 187 -13.41 -10.75 -19.34
N PHE A 188 -12.12 -10.97 -19.06
CA PHE A 188 -11.57 -10.77 -17.72
C PHE A 188 -11.70 -9.33 -17.24
N TYR A 189 -11.42 -8.33 -18.08
CA TYR A 189 -11.61 -6.92 -17.72
C TYR A 189 -13.06 -6.59 -17.35
N GLN A 190 -14.02 -7.12 -18.11
CA GLN A 190 -15.44 -6.91 -17.83
C GLN A 190 -15.85 -7.58 -16.52
N GLU A 191 -15.42 -8.83 -16.29
CA GLU A 191 -15.81 -9.57 -15.10
C GLU A 191 -15.17 -9.00 -13.83
N ILE A 192 -13.89 -8.59 -13.87
CA ILE A 192 -13.23 -7.92 -12.76
C ILE A 192 -13.98 -6.64 -12.36
N GLN A 193 -14.36 -5.81 -13.33
CA GLN A 193 -15.15 -4.60 -13.05
C GLN A 193 -16.52 -4.93 -12.45
N LYS A 194 -17.20 -5.98 -12.92
CA LYS A 194 -18.47 -6.45 -12.34
C LYS A 194 -18.27 -6.94 -10.90
N MET A 195 -17.24 -7.74 -10.62
CA MET A 195 -16.92 -8.22 -9.27
C MET A 195 -16.71 -7.04 -8.31
N ILE A 196 -15.96 -6.01 -8.73
CA ILE A 196 -15.75 -4.78 -7.95
C ILE A 196 -17.08 -4.08 -7.66
N LYS A 197 -17.94 -3.92 -8.67
CA LYS A 197 -19.27 -3.28 -8.54
C LYS A 197 -20.22 -4.06 -7.64
N LYS A 198 -20.18 -5.41 -7.66
CA LYS A 198 -21.00 -6.29 -6.79
C LYS A 198 -20.68 -6.13 -5.29
N ARG A 199 -19.50 -5.62 -4.92
CA ARG A 199 -19.06 -5.37 -3.54
C ARG A 199 -19.12 -6.58 -2.58
N ASN A 200 -18.99 -7.81 -3.10
CA ASN A 200 -18.90 -9.01 -2.27
C ASN A 200 -17.53 -9.09 -1.58
N SER A 201 -17.49 -8.88 -0.26
CA SER A 201 -16.24 -8.82 0.52
C SER A 201 -15.31 -10.02 0.33
N LYS A 202 -15.86 -11.25 0.31
CA LYS A 202 -15.06 -12.47 0.12
C LYS A 202 -14.45 -12.52 -1.27
N HIS A 203 -15.24 -12.22 -2.30
CA HIS A 203 -14.76 -12.26 -3.69
C HIS A 203 -13.74 -11.15 -3.96
N LEU A 204 -13.90 -9.98 -3.34
CA LEU A 204 -12.94 -8.89 -3.46
C LEU A 204 -11.58 -9.23 -2.84
N LYS A 205 -11.55 -9.99 -1.74
CA LYS A 205 -10.29 -10.46 -1.14
C LYS A 205 -9.55 -11.42 -2.08
N GLU A 206 -10.27 -12.35 -2.69
CA GLU A 206 -9.68 -13.28 -3.66
C GLU A 206 -9.25 -12.57 -4.95
N LEU A 207 -10.03 -11.60 -5.42
CA LEU A 207 -9.66 -10.75 -6.55
C LEU A 207 -8.38 -9.96 -6.26
N GLU A 208 -8.22 -9.43 -5.05
CA GLU A 208 -6.99 -8.77 -4.63
C GLU A 208 -5.78 -9.70 -4.72
N ILE A 209 -5.91 -10.94 -4.24
CA ILE A 209 -4.86 -11.97 -4.32
C ILE A 209 -4.54 -12.32 -5.77
N PHE A 210 -5.56 -12.49 -6.62
CA PHE A 210 -5.39 -12.76 -8.04
C PHE A 210 -4.61 -11.64 -8.75
N ILE A 211 -4.99 -10.38 -8.53
CA ILE A 211 -4.28 -9.23 -9.11
C ILE A 211 -2.83 -9.18 -8.60
N ASP A 212 -2.60 -9.40 -7.30
CA ASP A 212 -1.24 -9.44 -6.75
C ASP A 212 -0.39 -10.56 -7.36
N LYS A 213 -0.95 -11.75 -7.60
CA LYS A 213 -0.26 -12.82 -8.35
C LYS A 213 0.12 -12.37 -9.76
N CYS A 214 -0.83 -11.80 -10.51
CA CYS A 214 -0.57 -11.29 -11.86
C CYS A 214 0.51 -10.21 -11.91
N THR A 215 0.57 -9.30 -10.93
CA THR A 215 1.62 -8.27 -10.88
C THR A 215 3.03 -8.85 -10.65
N LYS A 216 3.14 -10.10 -10.19
CA LYS A 216 4.41 -10.83 -9.99
C LYS A 216 4.75 -11.73 -11.17
N SER A 217 4.01 -11.68 -12.28
CA SER A 217 4.34 -12.47 -13.47
C SER A 217 5.49 -11.83 -14.24
N HIS A 218 6.30 -12.67 -14.89
CA HIS A 218 7.32 -12.27 -15.87
C HIS A 218 6.86 -12.48 -17.32
N GLN A 219 5.67 -13.05 -17.52
CA GLN A 219 5.13 -13.33 -18.84
C GLN A 219 4.54 -12.06 -19.47
N GLU A 220 4.84 -11.83 -20.75
CA GLU A 220 4.59 -10.57 -21.44
C GLU A 220 3.09 -10.23 -21.53
N HIS A 221 2.25 -11.20 -21.91
CA HIS A 221 0.81 -11.01 -22.01
C HIS A 221 0.13 -10.75 -20.65
N ILE A 222 0.69 -11.26 -19.55
CA ILE A 222 0.18 -10.96 -18.20
C ILE A 222 0.56 -9.55 -17.76
N ILE A 223 1.77 -9.10 -18.12
CA ILE A 223 2.23 -7.73 -17.86
C ILE A 223 1.38 -6.74 -18.67
N GLU A 224 1.07 -7.06 -19.92
CA GLU A 224 0.13 -6.32 -20.75
C GLU A 224 -1.26 -6.27 -20.12
N PHE A 225 -1.79 -7.44 -19.75
CA PHE A 225 -3.09 -7.56 -19.10
C PHE A 225 -3.21 -6.67 -17.86
N ILE A 226 -2.20 -6.70 -16.98
CA ILE A 226 -2.17 -5.85 -15.79
C ILE A 226 -1.97 -4.37 -16.14
N SER A 227 -1.15 -4.06 -17.13
CA SER A 227 -0.92 -2.68 -17.58
C SER A 227 -2.23 -2.02 -18.02
N ASP A 228 -3.06 -2.74 -18.79
CA ASP A 228 -4.37 -2.27 -19.24
C ASP A 228 -5.40 -2.26 -18.12
N LEU A 229 -5.38 -3.28 -17.25
CA LEU A 229 -6.26 -3.34 -16.09
C LEU A 229 -6.07 -2.11 -15.17
N LEU A 230 -4.83 -1.65 -15.00
CA LEU A 230 -4.48 -0.44 -14.24
C LEU A 230 -4.95 0.87 -14.91
N GLU A 231 -5.32 0.84 -16.19
CA GLU A 231 -5.93 1.98 -16.89
C GLU A 231 -7.42 2.16 -16.58
N LEU A 232 -8.07 1.15 -16.00
CA LEU A 232 -9.48 1.20 -15.62
C LEU A 232 -9.67 1.94 -14.29
N SER A 233 -10.50 2.99 -14.26
CA SER A 233 -10.74 3.78 -13.04
C SER A 233 -11.35 2.97 -11.90
N THR A 234 -12.27 2.05 -12.22
CA THR A 234 -12.87 1.13 -11.25
C THR A 234 -11.82 0.27 -10.56
N VAL A 235 -10.85 -0.26 -11.31
CA VAL A 235 -9.76 -1.06 -10.73
C VAL A 235 -8.81 -0.19 -9.93
N ARG A 236 -8.41 0.98 -10.44
CA ARG A 236 -7.53 1.89 -9.68
C ARG A 236 -8.13 2.28 -8.34
N ASN A 237 -9.42 2.62 -8.31
CA ASN A 237 -10.11 2.97 -7.08
C ASN A 237 -10.16 1.78 -6.11
N PHE A 238 -10.48 0.58 -6.63
CA PHE A 238 -10.44 -0.64 -5.84
C PHE A 238 -9.05 -0.91 -5.24
N LEU A 239 -7.98 -0.79 -6.03
CA LEU A 239 -6.62 -1.01 -5.54
C LEU A 239 -6.16 0.10 -4.57
N ASN A 240 -6.58 1.35 -4.79
CA ASN A 240 -6.38 2.43 -3.83
C ASN A 240 -7.04 2.13 -2.49
N GLU A 241 -8.27 1.63 -2.50
CA GLU A 241 -9.00 1.23 -1.28
C GLU A 241 -8.34 0.04 -0.58
N ARG A 242 -7.79 -0.92 -1.34
CA ARG A 242 -7.21 -2.16 -0.77
C ARG A 242 -5.77 -2.01 -0.32
N TRP A 243 -4.92 -1.36 -1.11
CA TRP A 243 -3.47 -1.27 -0.86
C TRP A 243 -3.04 0.06 -0.26
N GLY A 244 -3.89 1.09 -0.31
CA GLY A 244 -3.65 2.40 0.30
C GLY A 244 -2.32 3.02 -0.16
N PHE A 245 -1.60 3.64 0.78
CA PHE A 245 -0.33 4.32 0.55
C PHE A 245 0.80 3.38 0.06
N ASN A 246 0.62 2.07 0.12
CA ASN A 246 1.59 1.08 -0.39
C ASN A 246 1.35 0.70 -1.85
N LEU A 247 0.32 1.23 -2.52
CA LEU A 247 -0.09 0.79 -3.84
C LEU A 247 1.02 0.88 -4.89
N MET A 248 1.64 2.06 -5.04
CA MET A 248 2.74 2.23 -5.99
C MET A 248 4.00 1.47 -5.60
N GLU A 249 4.31 1.41 -4.30
CA GLU A 249 5.40 0.61 -3.76
C GLU A 249 5.23 -0.88 -4.13
N ARG A 250 4.04 -1.44 -3.88
CA ARG A 250 3.71 -2.84 -4.14
C ARG A 250 3.81 -3.17 -5.63
N LEU A 251 3.20 -2.34 -6.49
CA LEU A 251 3.30 -2.50 -7.93
C LEU A 251 4.76 -2.46 -8.41
N TYR A 252 5.53 -1.45 -7.99
CA TYR A 252 6.92 -1.32 -8.39
C TYR A 252 7.76 -2.52 -7.92
N ARG A 253 7.62 -2.95 -6.66
CA ARG A 253 8.36 -4.11 -6.12
C ARG A 253 8.02 -5.42 -6.84
N ASN A 254 6.75 -5.67 -7.14
CA ASN A 254 6.32 -6.89 -7.81
C ASN A 254 6.86 -6.99 -9.25
N PHE A 255 6.93 -5.87 -9.96
CA PHE A 255 7.59 -5.83 -11.27
C PHE A 255 9.12 -5.91 -11.15
N ALA A 256 9.73 -5.19 -10.19
CA ALA A 256 11.17 -5.17 -9.99
C ALA A 256 11.75 -6.54 -9.64
N SER A 257 11.05 -7.33 -8.82
CA SER A 257 11.49 -8.69 -8.43
C SER A 257 11.61 -9.64 -9.63
N ASN A 258 10.83 -9.41 -10.68
CA ASN A 258 10.82 -10.22 -11.90
C ASN A 258 11.50 -9.56 -13.10
N ALA A 259 11.99 -8.32 -12.95
CA ALA A 259 12.57 -7.56 -14.04
C ALA A 259 13.74 -8.28 -14.73
N LYS A 260 14.51 -9.12 -14.02
CA LYS A 260 15.60 -9.92 -14.61
C LYS A 260 15.10 -10.97 -15.62
N ALA A 261 13.88 -11.48 -15.45
CA ALA A 261 13.26 -12.47 -16.33
C ALA A 261 12.42 -11.84 -17.46
N MET A 262 12.10 -10.55 -17.38
CA MET A 262 11.29 -9.84 -18.37
C MET A 262 12.05 -9.54 -19.67
N SER A 263 11.33 -9.61 -20.80
CA SER A 263 11.79 -9.06 -22.08
C SER A 263 11.97 -7.53 -22.00
N ASN A 264 12.76 -6.94 -22.90
CA ASN A 264 12.91 -5.48 -22.95
C ASN A 264 11.58 -4.76 -23.26
N ASN A 265 10.71 -5.40 -24.04
CA ASN A 265 9.39 -4.84 -24.33
C ASN A 265 8.49 -4.87 -23.09
N ALA A 266 8.44 -6.00 -22.39
CA ALA A 266 7.71 -6.15 -21.13
C ALA A 266 8.15 -5.11 -20.08
N LYS A 267 9.46 -4.90 -19.89
CA LYS A 267 9.99 -3.84 -19.00
C LYS A 267 9.49 -2.46 -19.39
N ARG A 268 9.55 -2.12 -20.68
CA ARG A 268 9.10 -0.81 -21.18
C ARG A 268 7.60 -0.63 -20.96
N MET A 269 6.80 -1.66 -21.21
CA MET A 269 5.34 -1.63 -21.01
C MET A 269 5.00 -1.41 -19.54
N SER A 270 5.60 -2.19 -18.63
CA SER A 270 5.33 -2.07 -17.20
C SER A 270 5.81 -0.73 -16.62
N LEU A 271 6.97 -0.21 -17.04
CA LEU A 271 7.44 1.13 -16.65
C LEU A 271 6.50 2.23 -17.14
N ASN A 272 6.04 2.14 -18.39
CA ASN A 272 5.07 3.09 -18.93
C ASN A 272 3.73 3.04 -18.19
N ALA A 273 3.23 1.84 -17.88
CA ALA A 273 2.02 1.65 -17.10
C ALA A 273 2.15 2.24 -15.69
N LEU A 274 3.26 1.97 -14.99
CA LEU A 274 3.55 2.55 -13.68
C LEU A 274 3.58 4.08 -13.72
N ASN A 275 4.25 4.68 -14.70
CA ASN A 275 4.33 6.14 -14.83
C ASN A 275 2.96 6.76 -15.16
N ARG A 276 2.17 6.15 -16.05
CA ARG A 276 0.80 6.62 -16.35
C ARG A 276 -0.11 6.49 -15.12
N PHE A 277 -0.04 5.37 -14.42
CA PHE A 277 -0.78 5.16 -13.19
C PHE A 277 -0.41 6.19 -12.14
N LYS A 278 0.89 6.40 -11.91
CA LYS A 278 1.44 7.39 -10.96
C LYS A 278 0.92 8.79 -11.23
N ARG A 279 0.90 9.25 -12.49
CA ARG A 279 0.36 10.57 -12.88
C ARG A 279 -1.14 10.73 -12.61
N LYS A 280 -1.89 9.62 -12.53
CA LYS A 280 -3.33 9.62 -12.23
C LYS A 280 -3.63 9.58 -10.73
N GLN A 281 -2.62 9.34 -9.89
CA GLN A 281 -2.80 9.35 -8.44
C GLN A 281 -2.72 10.76 -7.89
N LYS A 282 -3.54 11.04 -6.88
CA LYS A 282 -3.43 12.25 -6.07
C LYS A 282 -2.60 11.92 -4.85
N SER A 283 -1.48 12.61 -4.68
CA SER A 283 -0.71 12.49 -3.45
C SER A 283 -1.58 12.82 -2.24
N SER A 284 -1.39 12.06 -1.17
CA SER A 284 -2.08 12.24 0.09
C SER A 284 -1.09 12.58 1.20
N PHE A 285 0.02 13.28 0.84
CA PHE A 285 1.17 13.73 1.67
C PHE A 285 0.89 13.91 3.17
N ALA A 286 -0.32 14.36 3.53
CA ALA A 286 -0.82 14.56 4.88
C ALA A 286 -0.85 13.33 5.83
N VAL A 287 -0.75 12.07 5.39
CA VAL A 287 -1.12 10.91 6.25
C VAL A 287 -0.03 9.84 6.45
N ALA A 288 1.09 9.88 5.73
CA ALA A 288 2.01 8.74 5.69
C ALA A 288 3.39 8.99 6.31
N ALA A 289 3.53 10.10 7.02
CA ALA A 289 4.58 10.29 8.00
C ALA A 289 3.98 10.15 9.41
N ARG A 290 4.77 9.65 10.36
CA ARG A 290 4.38 9.52 11.77
C ARG A 290 3.58 10.73 12.27
N TYR A 291 2.65 10.46 13.17
CA TYR A 291 1.59 11.33 13.71
C TYR A 291 2.06 12.55 14.55
N GLN A 292 3.19 13.14 14.18
CA GLN A 292 3.79 14.30 14.80
C GLN A 292 4.34 15.29 13.77
N ILE A 293 4.10 15.06 12.47
CA ILE A 293 4.46 16.06 11.43
C ILE A 293 3.75 17.38 11.68
N ASP A 294 2.51 17.36 12.18
CA ASP A 294 1.77 18.54 12.61
C ASP A 294 2.51 19.37 13.68
N LYS A 295 3.28 18.71 14.54
CA LYS A 295 4.13 19.32 15.59
C LYS A 295 5.45 19.90 15.06
N LEU A 296 5.80 19.63 13.80
CA LEU A 296 6.96 20.24 13.16
C LEU A 296 6.71 21.71 12.87
N ARG A 297 7.79 22.50 12.88
CA ARG A 297 7.75 23.88 12.39
C ARG A 297 7.46 23.89 10.89
N GLU A 298 6.85 24.98 10.42
CA GLU A 298 6.39 25.10 9.03
C GLU A 298 7.52 24.95 8.01
N ASN A 299 8.71 25.49 8.30
CA ASN A 299 9.88 25.33 7.44
C ASN A 299 10.30 23.86 7.29
N ASP A 300 10.23 23.08 8.38
CA ASP A 300 10.57 21.66 8.36
C ASP A 300 9.52 20.84 7.61
N LYS A 301 8.23 21.17 7.77
CA LYS A 301 7.13 20.59 6.99
C LYS A 301 7.34 20.82 5.50
N ASN A 302 7.61 22.07 5.12
CA ASN A 302 7.88 22.44 3.73
C ASN A 302 9.12 21.71 3.17
N TYR A 303 10.17 21.57 3.97
CA TYR A 303 11.35 20.78 3.58
C TYR A 303 10.99 19.32 3.29
N ILE A 304 10.21 18.68 4.16
CA ILE A 304 9.78 17.29 3.99
C ILE A 304 8.93 17.16 2.73
N VAL A 305 7.90 17.99 2.58
CA VAL A 305 6.99 17.97 1.43
C VAL A 305 7.78 18.14 0.13
N ASN A 306 8.63 19.17 0.03
CA ASN A 306 9.44 19.41 -1.16
C ASN A 306 10.39 18.25 -1.48
N SER A 307 10.99 17.63 -0.46
CA SER A 307 11.90 16.49 -0.64
C SER A 307 11.16 15.28 -1.20
N VAL A 308 9.97 14.99 -0.68
CA VAL A 308 9.16 13.86 -1.13
C VAL A 308 8.52 14.15 -2.48
N GLU A 309 8.05 15.38 -2.74
CA GLU A 309 7.54 15.82 -4.05
C GLU A 309 8.57 15.64 -5.17
N LYS A 310 9.84 15.89 -4.89
CA LYS A 310 10.93 15.65 -5.85
C LYS A 310 11.01 14.18 -6.27
N VAL A 311 10.85 13.24 -5.34
CA VAL A 311 10.86 11.79 -5.63
C VAL A 311 9.54 11.35 -6.26
N ALA A 312 8.43 11.88 -5.75
CA ALA A 312 7.07 11.62 -6.21
C ALA A 312 6.82 12.17 -7.62
N SER A 313 7.52 13.19 -8.11
CA SER A 313 7.37 13.69 -9.48
C SER A 313 8.31 13.02 -10.49
N ALA A 314 9.39 12.39 -10.03
CA ALA A 314 10.37 11.77 -10.91
C ALA A 314 9.80 10.54 -11.66
N GLU A 315 10.08 10.44 -12.95
CA GLU A 315 9.71 9.25 -13.74
C GLU A 315 10.51 8.02 -13.32
N ILE A 316 9.86 6.86 -13.40
CA ILE A 316 10.50 5.57 -13.23
C ILE A 316 11.08 5.16 -14.58
N THR A 317 12.40 5.23 -14.72
CA THR A 317 13.09 4.98 -15.98
C THR A 317 13.64 3.56 -16.10
N ASP A 318 13.87 2.87 -14.97
CA ASP A 318 14.38 1.50 -14.93
C ASP A 318 14.00 0.80 -13.61
N TYR A 319 14.16 -0.53 -13.58
CA TYR A 319 14.09 -1.37 -12.40
C TYR A 319 15.47 -1.52 -11.77
N ASN A 320 15.71 -0.78 -10.70
CA ASN A 320 16.95 -0.89 -9.94
C ASN A 320 17.09 -2.28 -9.29
N ASP A 321 18.33 -2.77 -9.12
CA ASP A 321 18.62 -3.96 -8.32
C ASP A 321 18.36 -3.68 -6.83
N ILE A 322 17.11 -3.86 -6.43
CA ILE A 322 16.63 -3.67 -5.06
C ILE A 322 16.61 -4.99 -4.31
N LEU A 323 17.06 -4.95 -3.06
CA LEU A 323 16.88 -6.01 -2.09
C LEU A 323 15.41 -6.02 -1.64
N VAL A 324 14.73 -7.14 -1.86
CA VAL A 324 13.35 -7.34 -1.43
C VAL A 324 13.35 -8.43 -0.35
N PRO A 325 13.04 -8.10 0.92
CA PRO A 325 12.83 -9.10 1.96
C PRO A 325 11.68 -10.05 1.55
N PRO A 326 11.83 -11.37 1.74
CA PRO A 326 10.76 -12.32 1.43
C PRO A 326 9.60 -12.16 2.41
N THR A 327 8.37 -12.37 1.95
CA THR A 327 7.22 -12.48 2.87
C THR A 327 7.17 -13.90 3.44
N HIS A 328 7.28 -14.04 4.76
CA HIS A 328 7.18 -15.34 5.42
C HIS A 328 6.20 -15.31 6.61
N PRO A 329 5.17 -16.18 6.67
CA PRO A 329 4.10 -16.11 7.68
C PRO A 329 4.55 -16.31 9.13
N GLN A 330 5.67 -16.99 9.35
CA GLN A 330 6.19 -17.32 10.68
C GLN A 330 7.42 -16.49 11.08
N TRP A 331 7.89 -15.59 10.20
CA TRP A 331 9.05 -14.78 10.53
C TRP A 331 8.66 -13.62 11.43
N GLU A 332 9.42 -13.46 12.50
CA GLU A 332 9.36 -12.33 13.41
C GLU A 332 10.41 -11.28 13.00
N TRP A 333 10.39 -10.10 13.64
CA TRP A 333 11.34 -9.01 13.34
C TRP A 333 12.82 -9.46 13.32
N LYS A 334 13.18 -10.43 14.18
CA LYS A 334 14.56 -10.93 14.29
C LYS A 334 14.99 -11.72 13.06
N ASP A 335 14.10 -12.50 12.46
CA ASP A 335 14.38 -13.29 11.26
C ASP A 335 14.64 -12.37 10.06
N TYR A 336 13.82 -11.32 9.91
CA TYR A 336 14.04 -10.29 8.90
C TYR A 336 15.37 -9.56 9.11
N ALA A 337 15.69 -9.18 10.36
CA ALA A 337 16.95 -8.52 10.66
C ALA A 337 18.16 -9.41 10.34
N TYR A 338 18.09 -10.70 10.71
CA TYR A 338 19.12 -11.69 10.37
C TYR A 338 19.28 -11.87 8.86
N PHE A 339 18.17 -12.03 8.13
CA PHE A 339 18.17 -12.14 6.68
C PHE A 339 18.85 -10.93 6.02
N LEU A 340 18.52 -9.72 6.46
CA LEU A 340 19.10 -8.50 5.92
C LEU A 340 20.58 -8.36 6.23
N VAL A 341 21.02 -8.65 7.45
CA VAL A 341 22.45 -8.65 7.81
C VAL A 341 23.23 -9.65 6.96
N LYS A 342 22.70 -10.86 6.80
CA LYS A 342 23.35 -11.91 6.00
C LYS A 342 23.47 -11.47 4.54
N THR A 343 22.36 -11.05 3.93
CA THR A 343 22.33 -10.64 2.52
C THR A 343 23.19 -9.41 2.25
N TYR A 344 23.22 -8.47 3.20
CA TYR A 344 24.09 -7.30 3.12
C TYR A 344 25.58 -7.69 3.10
N LYS A 345 26.00 -8.60 3.99
CA LYS A 345 27.40 -9.08 4.03
C LYS A 345 27.78 -9.87 2.78
N GLU A 346 26.85 -10.61 2.19
CA GLU A 346 27.06 -11.28 0.90
C GLU A 346 27.25 -10.27 -0.25
N LYS A 347 26.49 -9.17 -0.24
CA LYS A 347 26.58 -8.11 -1.25
C LYS A 347 27.79 -7.18 -1.06
N HIS A 348 28.22 -6.97 0.19
CA HIS A 348 29.32 -6.06 0.57
C HIS A 348 30.37 -6.78 1.45
N PRO A 349 31.14 -7.73 0.90
CA PRO A 349 32.05 -8.57 1.69
C PRO A 349 33.19 -7.78 2.36
N ASP A 350 33.55 -6.62 1.82
CA ASP A 350 34.60 -5.75 2.37
C ASP A 350 34.12 -4.91 3.58
N GLN A 351 32.81 -4.90 3.86
CA GLN A 351 32.23 -4.14 4.97
C GLN A 351 32.04 -5.05 6.19
N GLU A 352 32.85 -4.81 7.23
CA GLU A 352 32.82 -5.61 8.46
C GLU A 352 31.50 -5.46 9.24
N VAL A 353 30.93 -4.26 9.22
CA VAL A 353 29.67 -3.89 9.91
C VAL A 353 28.66 -3.36 8.91
N VAL A 354 27.37 -3.41 9.27
CA VAL A 354 26.31 -2.89 8.42
C VAL A 354 26.32 -1.35 8.41
N ASP A 355 26.54 -0.76 7.23
CA ASP A 355 26.24 0.64 6.98
C ASP A 355 24.76 0.79 6.61
N VAL A 356 23.99 1.37 7.52
CA VAL A 356 22.54 1.56 7.37
C VAL A 356 22.15 2.46 6.21
N ILE A 357 23.03 3.37 5.78
CA ILE A 357 22.77 4.23 4.61
C ILE A 357 22.90 3.38 3.34
N GLN A 358 23.93 2.52 3.27
CA GLN A 358 24.09 1.60 2.15
C GLN A 358 22.98 0.54 2.15
N LEU A 359 22.58 0.02 3.31
CA LEU A 359 21.45 -0.91 3.42
C LEU A 359 20.14 -0.29 2.92
N ALA A 360 19.83 0.96 3.30
CA ALA A 360 18.65 1.66 2.79
C ALA A 360 18.72 1.80 1.26
N LYS A 361 19.88 2.17 0.70
CA LYS A 361 20.10 2.25 -0.74
C LYS A 361 19.88 0.90 -1.43
N ASP A 362 20.38 -0.19 -0.87
CA ASP A 362 20.17 -1.54 -1.40
C ASP A 362 18.70 -1.93 -1.37
N LEU A 363 17.96 -1.51 -0.35
CA LEU A 363 16.50 -1.68 -0.26
C LEU A 363 15.72 -0.75 -1.21
N GLY A 364 16.39 0.17 -1.93
CA GLY A 364 15.76 1.17 -2.80
C GLY A 364 15.13 2.35 -2.07
N ILE A 365 15.43 2.54 -0.78
CA ILE A 365 14.89 3.57 0.10
C ILE A 365 15.80 4.81 0.06
N GLU A 366 15.27 5.94 -0.39
CA GLU A 366 16.00 7.20 -0.42
C GLU A 366 16.01 7.87 0.96
N ILE A 367 17.16 8.41 1.37
CA ILE A 367 17.32 9.09 2.66
C ILE A 367 17.59 10.58 2.41
N PHE A 368 16.76 11.45 2.98
CA PHE A 368 17.01 12.89 3.06
C PHE A 368 17.47 13.26 4.46
N MET A 369 18.66 13.84 4.56
CA MET A 369 19.24 14.29 5.82
C MET A 369 19.39 15.81 5.85
N SER A 370 18.76 16.47 6.82
CA SER A 370 18.87 17.93 7.01
C SER A 370 18.97 18.32 8.48
N ARG A 371 19.43 19.55 8.75
CA ARG A 371 19.33 20.16 10.08
C ARG A 371 17.95 20.81 10.16
N LEU A 372 17.00 20.11 10.78
CA LEU A 372 15.65 20.62 10.98
C LEU A 372 15.57 21.44 12.26
N GLU A 373 14.72 22.45 12.26
CA GLU A 373 14.55 23.36 13.39
C GLU A 373 13.87 22.68 14.59
N THR A 374 13.04 21.68 14.33
CA THR A 374 12.33 20.91 15.35
C THR A 374 13.27 19.90 15.99
N GLU A 375 13.99 20.31 17.05
CA GLU A 375 15.08 19.51 17.66
C GLU A 375 14.63 18.14 18.19
N ASN A 376 13.37 18.02 18.62
CA ASN A 376 12.80 16.79 19.18
C ASN A 376 12.42 15.75 18.12
N PHE A 377 12.42 16.13 16.84
CA PHE A 377 12.20 15.21 15.74
C PHE A 377 13.53 14.54 15.35
N ASP A 378 13.53 13.22 15.26
CA ASP A 378 14.71 12.42 14.89
C ASP A 378 14.64 11.95 13.43
N ALA A 379 13.60 11.22 13.07
CA ALA A 379 13.38 10.73 11.71
C ALA A 379 11.92 10.33 11.48
N CYS A 380 11.54 10.17 10.22
CA CYS A 380 10.30 9.49 9.84
C CYS A 380 10.46 8.75 8.50
N LEU A 381 9.77 7.62 8.39
CA LEU A 381 9.43 7.00 7.13
C LEU A 381 8.22 7.71 6.51
N VAL A 382 8.31 8.01 5.22
CA VAL A 382 7.23 8.57 4.40
C VAL A 382 6.86 7.57 3.31
N ARG A 383 5.58 7.18 3.30
CA ARG A 383 4.95 6.45 2.19
C ARG A 383 4.02 7.39 1.43
N ASP A 384 3.69 7.07 0.20
CA ASP A 384 2.65 7.79 -0.53
C ASP A 384 2.23 6.97 -1.74
N VAL A 385 0.98 7.14 -2.15
CA VAL A 385 0.41 6.47 -3.33
C VAL A 385 1.13 6.83 -4.64
N THR A 386 2.02 7.82 -4.66
CA THR A 386 2.83 8.21 -5.83
C THR A 386 4.28 7.77 -5.74
N LEU A 387 4.75 7.33 -4.57
CA LEU A 387 6.13 6.92 -4.36
C LEU A 387 6.34 5.47 -4.81
N LYS A 388 7.38 5.24 -5.62
CA LYS A 388 7.77 3.88 -6.03
C LYS A 388 8.40 3.07 -4.90
N MET A 389 8.97 3.76 -3.91
CA MET A 389 9.61 3.23 -2.71
C MET A 389 9.45 4.28 -1.61
N PRO A 390 9.36 3.88 -0.33
CA PRO A 390 9.27 4.83 0.76
C PRO A 390 10.57 5.64 0.89
N VAL A 391 10.45 6.76 1.57
CA VAL A 391 11.54 7.71 1.79
C VAL A 391 11.77 7.87 3.29
N ILE A 392 13.03 7.98 3.72
CA ILE A 392 13.36 8.30 5.11
C ILE A 392 13.83 9.75 5.21
N ILE A 393 13.21 10.52 6.09
CA ILE A 393 13.68 11.85 6.47
C ILE A 393 14.39 11.75 7.81
N VAL A 394 15.59 12.32 7.92
CA VAL A 394 16.39 12.31 9.15
C VAL A 394 16.82 13.71 9.54
N ASN A 395 16.58 14.05 10.81
CA ASN A 395 17.13 15.24 11.43
C ASN A 395 18.54 14.98 11.96
N ARG A 396 19.52 15.75 11.47
CA ARG A 396 20.91 15.71 11.95
C ARG A 396 21.23 16.80 12.97
N HIS A 397 20.26 17.63 13.35
CA HIS A 397 20.47 18.74 14.28
C HIS A 397 20.72 18.24 15.70
N LYS A 398 21.91 18.54 16.25
CA LYS A 398 22.38 18.10 17.57
C LYS A 398 22.29 16.57 17.82
N LYS A 399 22.26 15.74 16.77
CA LYS A 399 22.24 14.27 16.89
C LYS A 399 23.63 13.69 16.68
N SER A 400 23.99 12.69 17.49
CA SER A 400 25.22 11.92 17.29
C SER A 400 25.08 10.98 16.10
N LYS A 401 26.22 10.54 15.53
CA LYS A 401 26.22 9.53 14.45
C LYS A 401 25.46 8.26 14.86
N GLY A 402 25.64 7.81 16.11
CA GLY A 402 24.91 6.66 16.64
C GLY A 402 23.41 6.85 16.71
N ARG A 403 22.92 8.05 17.06
CA ARG A 403 21.47 8.35 17.05
C ARG A 403 20.93 8.37 15.62
N ILE A 404 21.64 9.01 14.69
CA ILE A 404 21.28 9.03 13.26
C ILE A 404 21.18 7.61 12.71
N ASN A 405 22.21 6.79 12.93
CA ASN A 405 22.24 5.42 12.43
C ASN A 405 21.12 4.56 13.01
N PHE A 406 20.84 4.72 14.31
CA PHE A 406 19.73 4.02 14.96
C PHE A 406 18.39 4.44 14.39
N SER A 407 18.15 5.75 14.21
CA SER A 407 16.92 6.27 13.61
C SER A 407 16.73 5.74 12.18
N ILE A 408 17.78 5.68 11.35
CA ILE A 408 17.69 5.10 10.01
C ILE A 408 17.33 3.62 10.07
N ALA A 409 18.03 2.82 10.89
CA ALA A 409 17.74 1.39 11.02
C ALA A 409 16.32 1.11 11.55
N HIS A 410 15.83 2.00 12.41
CA HIS A 410 14.48 1.97 12.96
C HIS A 410 13.42 2.25 11.86
N GLU A 411 13.60 3.28 11.05
CA GLU A 411 12.69 3.55 9.92
C GLU A 411 12.77 2.45 8.84
N ILE A 412 13.95 1.83 8.63
CA ILE A 412 14.08 0.63 7.79
C ILE A 412 13.19 -0.50 8.32
N ALA A 413 13.10 -0.71 9.64
CA ALA A 413 12.23 -1.73 10.22
C ALA A 413 10.76 -1.52 9.80
N HIS A 414 10.25 -0.29 9.93
CA HIS A 414 8.90 0.07 9.47
C HIS A 414 8.71 -0.08 7.95
N ALA A 415 9.79 0.06 7.18
CA ALA A 415 9.75 -0.10 5.73
C ALA A 415 9.66 -1.58 5.32
N VAL A 416 10.35 -2.49 6.03
CA VAL A 416 10.58 -3.87 5.57
C VAL A 416 9.74 -4.93 6.26
N LEU A 417 9.27 -4.68 7.50
CA LEU A 417 8.47 -5.64 8.24
C LEU A 417 7.03 -5.67 7.68
N PRO A 418 6.53 -6.81 7.16
CA PRO A 418 5.26 -6.83 6.44
C PRO A 418 4.04 -6.39 7.27
N HIS A 419 4.01 -6.72 8.57
CA HIS A 419 2.95 -6.31 9.48
C HIS A 419 3.03 -4.83 9.87
N HIS A 420 4.18 -4.16 9.65
CA HIS A 420 4.29 -2.70 9.76
C HIS A 420 3.71 -2.00 8.52
N ALA A 421 3.47 -2.69 7.40
CA ALA A 421 2.91 -2.07 6.20
C ALA A 421 1.38 -1.97 6.24
N GLN A 422 0.70 -2.81 7.04
CA GLN A 422 -0.76 -2.95 7.07
C GLN A 422 -1.48 -2.04 8.07
N SER A 423 -0.75 -1.48 9.04
CA SER A 423 -1.32 -0.55 10.02
C SER A 423 -1.55 0.81 9.36
N SER A 424 -2.81 1.20 9.20
CA SER A 424 -3.20 2.61 9.09
C SER A 424 -2.67 3.34 10.33
N PHE A 425 -1.49 3.94 10.22
CA PHE A 425 -0.78 4.54 11.34
C PHE A 425 -1.50 5.79 11.84
N PHE A 426 -2.00 5.70 13.08
CA PHE A 426 -2.43 6.84 13.88
C PHE A 426 -1.63 6.83 15.20
N CYS A 427 -0.36 7.23 15.19
CA CYS A 427 0.48 7.28 16.40
C CYS A 427 0.16 8.46 17.33
N PHE A 428 -0.98 8.48 18.01
CA PHE A 428 -1.21 9.48 19.05
C PHE A 428 -0.35 9.21 20.29
N LEU A 429 0.27 10.27 20.83
CA LEU A 429 0.73 10.31 22.23
C LEU A 429 -0.36 10.83 23.18
N GLU A 430 -1.47 11.36 22.63
CA GLU A 430 -2.70 11.68 23.36
C GLU A 430 -3.90 11.54 22.40
N ASP A 431 -4.59 10.39 22.42
CA ASP A 431 -6.03 10.32 22.16
C ASP A 431 -6.61 9.10 22.87
N VAL A 432 -7.44 9.40 23.87
CA VAL A 432 -8.01 8.47 24.84
C VAL A 432 -9.36 7.99 24.32
N THR A 433 -9.40 6.98 23.44
CA THR A 433 -10.66 6.23 23.18
C THR A 433 -10.49 4.75 22.81
N GLU A 434 -9.34 4.25 22.36
CA GLU A 434 -9.19 2.81 22.02
C GLU A 434 -7.91 2.17 22.61
N MET A 435 -8.04 1.53 23.78
CA MET A 435 -6.94 0.86 24.51
C MET A 435 -6.14 -0.19 23.70
N ASN A 436 -6.69 -0.75 22.62
CA ASN A 436 -6.02 -1.78 21.82
C ASN A 436 -5.06 -1.22 20.76
N LYS A 437 -5.34 -0.04 20.18
CA LYS A 437 -4.45 0.60 19.19
C LYS A 437 -3.14 1.07 19.83
N PHE A 438 -3.21 1.67 21.03
CA PHE A 438 -2.03 2.11 21.78
C PHE A 438 -1.07 0.95 22.12
N LYS A 439 -1.60 -0.24 22.42
CA LYS A 439 -0.78 -1.43 22.68
C LYS A 439 -0.08 -1.94 21.41
N MET A 440 -0.78 -1.94 20.28
CA MET A 440 -0.24 -2.40 19.00
C MET A 440 0.86 -1.46 18.50
N ASP A 441 0.64 -0.14 18.52
CA ASP A 441 1.66 0.84 18.15
C ASP A 441 2.91 0.70 19.03
N LYS A 442 2.72 0.53 20.34
CA LYS A 442 3.84 0.29 21.27
C LYS A 442 4.63 -0.98 20.92
N GLN A 443 3.97 -2.06 20.51
CA GLN A 443 4.64 -3.29 20.10
C GLN A 443 5.46 -3.08 18.82
N LEU A 444 4.89 -2.44 17.79
CA LEU A 444 5.59 -2.14 16.54
C LEU A 444 6.83 -1.26 16.79
N GLU A 445 6.73 -0.26 17.67
CA GLU A 445 7.88 0.57 18.07
C GLU A 445 8.96 -0.23 18.80
N ILE A 446 8.57 -1.17 19.67
CA ILE A 446 9.52 -2.06 20.36
C ILE A 446 10.23 -2.96 19.34
N GLU A 447 9.49 -3.53 18.39
CA GLU A 447 10.05 -4.36 17.33
C GLU A 447 11.01 -3.57 16.44
N ALA A 448 10.64 -2.35 16.04
CA ALA A 448 11.52 -1.47 15.27
C ALA A 448 12.80 -1.09 16.03
N ASN A 449 12.71 -0.85 17.34
CA ASN A 449 13.88 -0.60 18.19
C ASN A 449 14.79 -1.82 18.32
N ASN A 450 14.22 -3.01 18.51
CA ASN A 450 14.97 -4.26 18.61
C ASN A 450 15.62 -4.63 17.27
N PHE A 451 14.90 -4.44 16.18
CA PHE A 451 15.40 -4.58 14.82
C PHE A 451 16.59 -3.64 14.57
N ALA A 452 16.44 -2.35 14.89
CA ALA A 452 17.52 -1.36 14.72
C ALA A 452 18.77 -1.71 15.54
N ALA A 453 18.58 -2.16 16.78
CA ALA A 453 19.67 -2.63 17.63
C ALA A 453 20.40 -3.85 17.02
N TYR A 454 19.64 -4.81 16.46
CA TYR A 454 20.21 -6.00 15.84
C TYR A 454 20.95 -5.68 14.53
N ILE A 455 20.39 -4.84 13.66
CA ILE A 455 21.04 -4.41 12.41
C ILE A 455 22.39 -3.76 12.71
N LEU A 456 22.43 -2.86 13.70
CA LEU A 456 23.66 -2.17 14.08
C LEU A 456 24.65 -3.07 14.83
N LEU A 457 24.17 -4.01 15.64
CA LEU A 457 25.00 -4.88 16.46
C LEU A 457 24.55 -6.35 16.33
N PRO A 458 24.87 -7.03 15.21
CA PRO A 458 24.41 -8.40 14.98
C PRO A 458 25.01 -9.37 16.02
N ASP A 459 24.16 -10.17 16.66
CA ASP A 459 24.53 -11.00 17.83
C ASP A 459 25.82 -11.81 17.62
N GLU A 460 25.91 -12.54 16.51
CA GLU A 460 27.04 -13.43 16.20
C GLU A 460 28.37 -12.68 16.01
N GLN A 461 28.32 -11.54 15.31
CA GLN A 461 29.53 -10.72 15.09
C GLN A 461 29.94 -10.03 16.39
N PHE A 462 28.97 -9.48 17.11
CA PHE A 462 29.22 -8.74 18.32
C PHE A 462 29.80 -9.64 19.43
N LYS A 463 29.29 -10.87 19.58
CA LYS A 463 29.86 -11.88 20.49
C LYS A 463 31.34 -12.15 20.22
N LYS A 464 31.72 -12.31 18.95
CA LYS A 464 33.12 -12.52 18.55
C LYS A 464 34.00 -11.33 18.90
N ASP A 465 33.49 -10.12 18.72
CA ASP A 465 34.24 -8.89 18.99
C ASP A 465 34.47 -8.65 20.49
N ILE A 466 33.54 -9.05 21.35
CA ILE A 466 33.65 -8.86 22.81
C ILE A 466 34.41 -9.98 23.53
N ALA A 467 34.54 -11.17 22.92
CA ALA A 467 35.05 -12.38 23.57
C ALA A 467 36.45 -12.24 24.21
N HIS A 468 37.27 -11.32 23.72
CA HIS A 468 38.65 -11.09 24.20
C HIS A 468 38.88 -9.67 24.72
N LEU A 469 37.81 -8.93 25.03
CA LEU A 469 37.90 -7.56 25.51
C LEU A 469 37.42 -7.48 26.97
N ASP A 470 38.13 -6.69 27.76
CA ASP A 470 37.66 -6.32 29.10
C ASP A 470 36.44 -5.40 29.00
N PHE A 471 35.45 -5.62 29.87
CA PHE A 471 34.25 -4.79 29.96
C PHE A 471 34.59 -3.43 30.57
N THR A 472 35.00 -2.49 29.71
CA THR A 472 35.48 -1.15 30.09
C THR A 472 34.91 -0.09 29.16
N ILE A 473 34.81 1.16 29.64
CA ILE A 473 34.35 2.30 28.83
C ILE A 473 35.23 2.50 27.59
N LYS A 474 36.54 2.29 27.71
CA LYS A 474 37.47 2.35 26.57
C LYS A 474 37.10 1.37 25.46
N ASN A 475 36.82 0.11 25.82
CA ASN A 475 36.46 -0.92 24.83
C ASN A 475 35.02 -0.70 24.30
N VAL A 476 34.09 -0.25 25.15
CA VAL A 476 32.75 0.18 24.70
C VAL A 476 32.87 1.33 23.69
N ALA A 477 33.72 2.33 23.93
CA ALA A 477 33.96 3.43 23.00
C ALA A 477 34.58 2.96 21.68
N LYS A 478 35.51 2.00 21.73
CA LYS A 478 36.09 1.36 20.54
C LYS A 478 35.00 0.68 19.69
N LEU A 479 34.14 -0.11 20.31
CA LEU A 479 33.04 -0.81 19.62
C LEU A 479 31.95 0.16 19.15
N SER A 480 31.63 1.20 19.92
CA SER A 480 30.73 2.29 19.51
C SER A 480 31.21 2.98 18.24
N LYS A 481 32.52 3.22 18.12
CA LYS A 481 33.12 3.74 16.89
C LYS A 481 33.06 2.73 15.74
N LYS A 482 33.36 1.46 16.00
CA LYS A 482 33.33 0.36 15.00
C LYS A 482 31.94 0.24 14.36
N TYR A 483 30.90 0.10 15.18
CA TYR A 483 29.52 -0.12 14.75
C TYR A 483 28.75 1.16 14.43
N GLY A 484 29.33 2.33 14.70
CA GLY A 484 28.62 3.60 14.55
C GLY A 484 27.35 3.66 15.41
N ALA A 485 27.39 3.08 16.61
CA ALA A 485 26.29 3.00 17.57
C ALA A 485 26.57 3.86 18.82
N SER A 486 25.56 4.16 19.64
CA SER A 486 25.78 4.89 20.90
C SER A 486 26.48 4.04 21.96
N LEU A 487 27.20 4.67 22.88
CA LEU A 487 27.82 3.97 24.03
C LEU A 487 26.79 3.14 24.80
N VAL A 488 25.61 3.73 25.03
CA VAL A 488 24.50 3.08 25.75
C VAL A 488 24.03 1.82 25.05
N LEU A 489 23.85 1.86 23.73
CA LEU A 489 23.39 0.71 22.96
C LEU A 489 24.44 -0.41 22.95
N VAL A 490 25.71 -0.06 22.77
CA VAL A 490 26.83 -1.02 22.81
C VAL A 490 26.97 -1.66 24.18
N SER A 491 26.93 -0.87 25.27
CA SER A 491 26.98 -1.41 26.63
C SER A 491 25.82 -2.34 26.91
N LYS A 492 24.60 -1.97 26.50
CA LYS A 492 23.40 -2.80 26.69
C LYS A 492 23.54 -4.12 25.97
N LYS A 493 23.95 -4.08 24.70
CA LYS A 493 24.17 -5.28 23.90
C LYS A 493 25.27 -6.18 24.45
N TRP A 494 26.33 -5.61 25.01
CA TRP A 494 27.39 -6.35 25.68
C TRP A 494 26.84 -7.09 26.91
N VAL A 495 26.11 -6.39 27.77
CA VAL A 495 25.48 -6.99 28.95
C VAL A 495 24.52 -8.12 28.56
N GLU A 496 23.68 -7.92 27.54
CA GLU A 496 22.72 -8.93 27.05
C GLU A 496 23.38 -10.20 26.48
N LEU A 497 24.56 -10.09 25.87
CA LEU A 497 25.23 -11.21 25.19
C LEU A 497 26.41 -11.80 25.97
N SER A 498 26.66 -11.29 27.18
CA SER A 498 27.78 -11.70 28.03
C SER A 498 27.38 -12.83 28.99
N ASN A 499 28.29 -13.77 29.15
CA ASN A 499 28.24 -14.79 30.21
C ASN A 499 28.98 -14.37 31.48
N LEU A 500 29.59 -13.18 31.50
CA LEU A 500 30.21 -12.59 32.69
C LEU A 500 29.15 -11.99 33.60
N ASP A 501 29.45 -11.92 34.89
CA ASP A 501 28.65 -11.21 35.88
C ASP A 501 28.83 -9.70 35.74
N ILE A 502 28.14 -9.13 34.76
CA ILE A 502 28.18 -7.71 34.45
C ILE A 502 26.80 -7.06 34.45
N ALA A 503 26.77 -5.78 34.77
CA ALA A 503 25.59 -4.94 34.67
C ALA A 503 25.97 -3.55 34.14
N MET A 504 24.98 -2.83 33.62
CA MET A 504 25.13 -1.41 33.30
C MET A 504 24.01 -0.61 33.94
N VAL A 505 24.34 0.61 34.36
CA VAL A 505 23.41 1.56 34.96
C VAL A 505 23.44 2.86 34.16
N PHE A 506 22.26 3.40 33.86
CA PHE A 506 22.09 4.70 33.26
C PHE A 506 21.39 5.63 34.27
N SER A 507 21.99 6.79 34.53
CA SER A 507 21.52 7.72 35.56
C SER A 507 21.50 9.16 35.07
N THR A 508 20.50 9.92 35.50
CA THR A 508 20.36 11.36 35.29
C THR A 508 20.47 12.10 36.63
N ASN A 509 21.38 13.07 36.75
CA ASN A 509 21.63 13.82 37.99
C ASN A 509 21.89 12.93 39.23
N GLY A 510 22.57 11.80 39.04
CA GLY A 510 22.86 10.84 40.13
C GLY A 510 21.68 9.96 40.55
N ILE A 511 20.54 10.08 39.87
CA ILE A 511 19.35 9.24 40.06
C ILE A 511 19.36 8.16 38.98
N VAL A 512 19.16 6.90 39.36
CA VAL A 512 19.12 5.78 38.41
C VAL A 512 17.84 5.87 37.57
N ASP A 513 17.98 6.03 36.26
CA ASP A 513 16.84 6.01 35.33
C ASP A 513 16.43 4.56 35.05
N TRP A 514 17.40 3.72 34.71
CA TRP A 514 17.24 2.30 34.44
C TRP A 514 18.60 1.59 34.46
N TRP A 515 18.56 0.26 34.55
CA TRP A 515 19.74 -0.59 34.49
C TRP A 515 19.39 -1.92 33.82
N CYS A 516 20.41 -2.66 33.38
CA CYS A 516 20.24 -4.03 32.94
C CYS A 516 21.45 -4.87 33.34
N LYS A 517 21.26 -6.19 33.33
CA LYS A 517 22.22 -7.16 33.85
C LYS A 517 22.36 -8.32 32.89
N SER A 518 23.50 -9.01 32.93
CA SER A 518 23.67 -10.28 32.23
C SER A 518 22.81 -11.36 32.87
N GLU A 519 22.67 -12.48 32.18
CA GLU A 519 21.93 -13.63 32.70
C GLU A 519 22.54 -14.14 34.02
N SER A 520 23.87 -14.22 34.08
CA SER A 520 24.63 -14.72 35.23
C SER A 520 24.68 -13.74 36.42
N PHE A 521 24.57 -12.42 36.16
CA PHE A 521 24.61 -11.43 37.23
C PHE A 521 23.43 -11.64 38.20
N PRO A 522 23.68 -11.74 39.52
CA PRO A 522 22.65 -12.06 40.49
C PRO A 522 21.62 -10.91 40.62
N TYR A 523 20.33 -11.25 40.77
CA TYR A 523 19.27 -10.25 40.80
C TYR A 523 19.14 -9.62 42.19
N TYR A 524 19.43 -8.32 42.28
CA TYR A 524 19.23 -7.53 43.50
C TYR A 524 18.57 -6.20 43.19
N ARG A 525 17.93 -5.59 44.20
CA ARG A 525 17.28 -4.29 44.05
C ARG A 525 18.31 -3.17 44.12
N ILE A 526 18.41 -2.38 43.05
CA ILE A 526 19.18 -1.13 43.03
C ILE A 526 18.45 -0.03 43.82
N GLU A 527 19.20 0.74 44.60
CA GLU A 527 18.71 1.98 45.22
C GLU A 527 18.48 3.08 44.18
N SER A 528 17.32 3.74 44.23
CA SER A 528 16.96 4.78 43.26
C SER A 528 17.85 6.03 43.31
N ALA A 529 18.45 6.32 44.47
CA ALA A 529 19.48 7.33 44.63
C ALA A 529 20.82 6.62 44.85
N VAL A 530 21.81 6.91 44.01
CA VAL A 530 23.16 6.42 44.26
C VAL A 530 23.75 7.29 45.38
N GLU A 531 24.03 6.72 46.55
CA GLU A 531 24.57 7.49 47.67
C GLU A 531 25.87 8.24 47.29
N SER A 532 26.10 9.37 47.97
CA SER A 532 27.17 10.35 47.80
C SER A 532 28.63 9.83 47.74
N ALA A 533 28.85 8.53 47.94
CA ALA A 533 30.17 7.87 47.97
C ALA A 533 30.58 7.17 46.64
N SER A 534 29.70 7.07 45.65
CA SER A 534 29.98 6.36 44.39
C SER A 534 30.89 7.15 43.42
N SER A 535 31.67 6.45 42.60
CA SER A 535 32.43 7.06 41.49
C SER A 535 31.50 7.67 40.43
N VAL A 536 30.23 7.26 40.39
CA VAL A 536 29.15 7.85 39.58
C VAL A 536 28.94 9.33 39.89
N LEU A 537 28.83 9.70 41.17
CA LEU A 537 28.59 11.09 41.57
C LEU A 537 29.80 11.97 41.23
N LYS A 538 31.01 11.44 41.42
CA LYS A 538 32.27 12.12 41.02
C LYS A 538 32.38 12.26 39.51
N ALA A 539 31.98 11.26 38.73
CA ALA A 539 31.95 11.34 37.27
C ALA A 539 30.86 12.30 36.76
N ALA A 540 29.71 12.38 37.44
CA ALA A 540 28.62 13.33 37.13
C ALA A 540 29.04 14.79 37.35
N ILE A 541 29.76 15.05 38.45
CA ILE A 541 30.22 16.39 38.86
C ILE A 541 31.47 16.85 38.10
N ASN A 542 32.31 15.94 37.65
CA ASN A 542 33.52 16.31 36.90
C ASN A 542 33.17 16.96 35.55
N GLU A 543 33.79 18.10 35.26
CA GLU A 543 33.63 18.79 33.96
C GLU A 543 34.36 18.06 32.83
N GLU A 544 35.37 17.24 33.16
CA GLU A 544 36.12 16.47 32.17
C GLU A 544 35.47 15.12 31.85
N ARG A 545 35.32 14.79 30.57
CA ARG A 545 34.86 13.48 30.06
C ARG A 545 35.93 12.38 30.23
N LYS A 546 36.33 12.10 31.46
CA LYS A 546 37.24 11.01 31.81
C LYS A 546 36.48 9.89 32.52
N SER A 547 36.76 8.64 32.16
CA SER A 547 36.20 7.50 32.90
C SER A 547 36.88 7.37 34.26
N ILE A 548 36.10 7.06 35.29
CA ILE A 548 36.59 6.81 36.65
C ILE A 548 36.37 5.35 36.95
N ARG A 549 37.46 4.59 37.13
CA ARG A 549 37.43 3.15 37.40
C ARG A 549 37.87 2.86 38.83
N LYS A 550 37.05 2.15 39.61
CA LYS A 550 37.29 1.90 41.04
C LYS A 550 36.70 0.55 41.48
N LYS A 551 37.33 -0.12 42.46
CA LYS A 551 36.75 -1.27 43.17
C LYS A 551 35.83 -0.76 44.29
N VAL A 552 34.60 -1.28 44.35
CA VAL A 552 33.58 -0.94 45.36
C VAL A 552 32.95 -2.22 45.92
N ILE A 553 32.41 -2.15 47.14
CA ILE A 553 31.68 -3.27 47.74
C ILE A 553 30.26 -3.33 47.17
N PHE A 554 29.70 -4.54 47.05
CA PHE A 554 28.39 -4.81 46.45
C PHE A 554 27.26 -3.95 47.03
N SER A 555 27.26 -3.76 48.35
CA SER A 555 26.25 -3.01 49.10
C SER A 555 26.19 -1.50 48.78
N GLN A 556 27.16 -0.95 48.04
CA GLN A 556 27.08 0.44 47.56
C GLN A 556 26.05 0.63 46.43
N TRP A 557 25.67 -0.45 45.75
CA TRP A 557 24.73 -0.41 44.61
C TRP A 557 23.42 -1.15 44.89
N PHE A 558 23.47 -2.21 45.68
CA PHE A 558 22.36 -3.14 45.84
C PHE A 558 22.06 -3.36 47.33
N LYS A 559 20.77 -3.29 47.70
CA LYS A 559 20.32 -3.59 49.07
C LYS A 559 20.33 -5.10 49.32
N ASP A 560 21.37 -5.62 49.96
CA ASP A 560 21.32 -6.94 50.60
C ASP A 560 22.41 -7.13 51.69
N GLU A 561 22.12 -7.95 52.70
CA GLU A 561 23.01 -8.20 53.86
C GLU A 561 24.10 -9.25 53.57
N SER A 562 23.96 -9.98 52.46
CA SER A 562 24.87 -11.00 51.96
C SER A 562 24.45 -11.32 50.53
N PRO A 563 25.33 -11.63 49.56
CA PRO A 563 26.77 -11.93 49.63
C PRO A 563 27.68 -10.71 49.53
N ARG A 564 28.93 -10.90 49.96
CA ARG A 564 29.98 -9.90 49.87
C ARG A 564 30.72 -10.07 48.54
N TYR A 565 30.36 -9.29 47.52
CA TYR A 565 31.13 -9.25 46.26
C TYR A 565 31.91 -7.95 46.16
N ILE A 566 33.07 -8.01 45.51
CA ILE A 566 33.79 -6.83 45.04
C ILE A 566 33.34 -6.54 43.61
N ILE A 567 32.83 -5.33 43.39
CA ILE A 567 32.43 -4.83 42.07
C ILE A 567 33.54 -3.94 41.52
N GLN A 568 33.93 -4.19 40.28
CA GLN A 568 34.64 -3.22 39.45
C GLN A 568 33.63 -2.24 38.84
N GLU A 569 33.65 -1.00 39.30
CA GLU A 569 32.84 0.10 38.77
C GLU A 569 33.67 0.93 37.78
N GLU A 570 33.07 1.30 36.64
CA GLU A 570 33.59 2.32 35.74
C GLU A 570 32.49 3.27 35.25
N SER A 571 32.60 4.55 35.61
CA SER A 571 31.59 5.59 35.32
C SER A 571 32.08 6.59 34.29
N TYR A 572 31.21 6.98 33.34
CA TYR A 572 31.52 7.92 32.27
C TYR A 572 30.36 8.88 31.97
N LYS A 573 30.67 10.18 31.93
CA LYS A 573 29.72 11.25 31.63
C LYS A 573 29.46 11.34 30.12
N ILE A 574 28.23 11.00 29.70
CA ILE A 574 27.83 11.04 28.28
C ILE A 574 27.32 12.43 27.90
N PHE A 575 26.50 13.02 28.77
CA PHE A 575 25.93 14.37 28.64
C PHE A 575 26.07 15.12 29.97
N ASP A 576 25.71 16.40 30.00
CA ASP A 576 25.92 17.27 31.16
C ASP A 576 25.30 16.72 32.45
N ASP A 577 24.15 16.08 32.34
CA ASP A 577 23.38 15.48 33.44
C ASP A 577 23.35 13.94 33.41
N LYS A 578 23.91 13.28 32.38
CA LYS A 578 23.75 11.82 32.17
C LYS A 578 25.06 11.05 32.27
N VAL A 579 25.04 10.00 33.09
CA VAL A 579 26.17 9.11 33.35
C VAL A 579 25.81 7.67 32.97
N LEU A 580 26.74 7.01 32.30
CA LEU A 580 26.74 5.57 32.08
C LEU A 580 27.75 4.93 33.02
N THR A 581 27.31 3.90 33.74
CA THR A 581 28.16 3.15 34.66
C THR A 581 28.17 1.69 34.27
N LEU A 582 29.37 1.11 34.21
CA LEU A 582 29.61 -0.32 34.01
C LEU A 582 29.96 -0.95 35.34
N LEU A 583 29.35 -2.10 35.64
CA LEU A 583 29.58 -2.87 36.85
C LEU A 583 30.00 -4.30 36.45
N GLN A 584 31.01 -4.84 37.10
CA GLN A 584 31.44 -6.22 36.95
C GLN A 584 31.78 -6.83 38.30
N ILE A 585 31.20 -7.97 38.65
CA ILE A 585 31.65 -8.75 39.81
C ILE A 585 33.01 -9.36 39.44
N ILE A 586 34.02 -9.11 40.27
CA ILE A 586 35.38 -9.61 40.04
C ILE A 586 35.79 -10.72 41.01
N GLU A 587 35.37 -10.63 42.27
CA GLU A 587 35.79 -11.50 43.36
C GLU A 587 34.66 -11.59 44.40
N GLU A 588 34.51 -12.75 45.06
CA GLU A 588 33.84 -12.88 46.35
C GLU A 588 34.79 -12.34 47.44
N GLU A 589 34.25 -11.56 48.40
CA GLU A 589 35.01 -10.90 49.49
C GLU A 589 35.50 -11.88 50.56
#